data_AF-A0A1V5Q1F6-F1
#
_entry.id   AF-A0A1V5Q1F6-F1
#
_cell.length_a   1.000
_cell.length_b   1.000
_cell.length_c   1.000
_cell.angle_alpha   90.00
_cell.angle_beta   90.00
_cell.angle_gamma   90.00
#
_symmetry.space_group_name_H-M   'P 1'
#
loop_
_entity.id
_entity.type
_entity.pdbx_description
1 polymer ?
#
loop_
_entity_poly.entity_id
_entity_poly.type
_entity_poly.pdbx_seq_one_letter_code
_entity_poly.pdbx_strand_id
1 'polypeptide(L)'
;MTHREFLIGLATGAALYLTFCILGILIPIILRIPKDEKKFYELMTVYTNVGFLGIPVAKAILPENAMIYVIICNVAYSLLFYTHGIMRLSRGKSRMSLTKILNPGVIMAVFALFIFWFDISLPPILTNSFTYIGNPTVFLSMILLGGAVAESNFINDVRDLKLWIFILIRMVAVPLAVVIILKFAGVPSEMMKTFCLMSAVPVGNLPLIQAQKSGERTDILSKGIIVTTVFSFLSITVFMAML
;
A
#
# COMPACT_ATOMS: atom_id res chain seq x y z
N MET A 1 21.66 7.50 -12.31
CA MET A 1 21.45 7.10 -10.90
C MET A 1 22.60 6.21 -10.49
N THR A 2 23.17 6.38 -9.29
CA THR A 2 24.29 5.52 -8.84
C THR A 2 23.75 4.23 -8.20
N HIS A 3 24.45 3.10 -8.38
CA HIS A 3 24.05 1.81 -7.76
C HIS A 3 23.86 1.93 -6.23
N ARG A 4 24.57 2.87 -5.61
CA ARG A 4 24.46 3.20 -4.18
C ARG A 4 23.08 3.76 -3.82
N GLU A 5 22.52 4.67 -4.61
CA GLU A 5 21.18 5.24 -4.36
C GLU A 5 20.09 4.18 -4.46
N PHE A 6 20.24 3.22 -5.37
CA PHE A 6 19.30 2.12 -5.51
C PHE A 6 19.33 1.20 -4.28
N LEU A 7 20.52 0.82 -3.81
CA LEU A 7 20.67 0.00 -2.61
C LEU A 7 20.11 0.69 -1.36
N ILE A 8 20.34 2.01 -1.22
CA ILE A 8 19.76 2.82 -0.14
C ILE A 8 18.23 2.84 -0.27
N GLY A 9 17.69 3.00 -1.48
CA GLY A 9 16.25 2.95 -1.73
C GLY A 9 15.63 1.60 -1.35
N LEU A 10 16.28 0.49 -1.71
CA LEU A 10 15.87 -0.86 -1.31
C LEU A 10 15.88 -1.04 0.22
N ALA A 11 16.96 -0.66 0.88
CA ALA A 11 17.08 -0.74 2.33
C ALA A 11 16.02 0.13 3.03
N THR A 12 15.78 1.34 2.53
CA THR A 12 14.77 2.26 3.05
C THR A 12 13.35 1.70 2.86
N GLY A 13 13.04 1.14 1.69
CA GLY A 13 11.76 0.49 1.42
C GLY A 13 11.53 -0.71 2.35
N ALA A 14 12.54 -1.56 2.54
CA ALA A 14 12.46 -2.68 3.47
C ALA A 14 12.23 -2.21 4.91
N ALA A 15 12.96 -1.19 5.37
CA ALA A 15 12.80 -0.60 6.69
C ALA A 15 11.40 0.03 6.89
N LEU A 16 10.87 0.69 5.87
CA LEU A 16 9.53 1.27 5.89
C LEU A 16 8.46 0.18 6.07
N TYR A 17 8.52 -0.89 5.28
CA TYR A 17 7.54 -1.98 5.39
C TYR A 17 7.68 -2.77 6.69
N LEU A 18 8.90 -2.97 7.20
CA LEU A 18 9.13 -3.51 8.54
C LEU A 18 8.44 -2.64 9.60
N THR A 19 8.60 -1.32 9.51
CA THR A 19 7.95 -0.35 10.39
C THR A 19 6.43 -0.48 10.29
N PHE A 20 5.88 -0.58 9.08
CA PHE A 20 4.43 -0.78 8.89
C PHE A 20 3.94 -2.10 9.49
N CYS A 21 4.69 -3.20 9.37
CA CYS A 21 4.35 -4.47 10.02
C CYS A 21 4.33 -4.36 11.54
N ILE A 22 5.32 -3.68 12.13
CA ILE A 22 5.37 -3.44 13.58
C ILE A 22 4.18 -2.58 14.01
N LEU A 23 3.93 -1.47 13.32
CA LEU A 23 2.78 -0.59 13.58
C LEU A 23 1.45 -1.31 13.38
N GLY A 24 1.36 -2.22 12.42
CA GLY A 24 0.17 -3.03 12.17
C GLY A 24 -0.19 -3.93 13.35
N ILE A 25 0.80 -4.35 14.14
CA ILE A 25 0.59 -5.10 15.39
C ILE A 25 0.28 -4.14 16.55
N LEU A 26 1.02 -3.02 16.65
CA LEU A 26 0.93 -2.09 17.78
C LEU A 26 -0.34 -1.24 17.78
N ILE A 27 -0.72 -0.65 16.65
CA ILE A 27 -1.86 0.28 16.56
C ILE A 27 -3.16 -0.38 17.03
N PRO A 28 -3.54 -1.60 16.59
CA PRO A 28 -4.76 -2.25 17.07
C PRO A 28 -4.73 -2.60 18.56
N ILE A 29 -3.53 -2.80 19.14
CA ILE A 29 -3.36 -3.05 20.58
C ILE A 29 -3.57 -1.75 21.35
N ILE A 30 -2.93 -0.66 20.92
CA ILE A 30 -3.01 0.67 21.55
C ILE A 30 -4.45 1.18 21.53
N LEU A 31 -5.14 1.05 20.38
CA LEU A 31 -6.53 1.48 20.22
C LEU A 31 -7.57 0.52 20.85
N ARG A 32 -7.11 -0.57 21.49
CA ARG A 32 -7.97 -1.58 22.12
C ARG A 32 -9.05 -2.07 21.15
N ILE A 33 -8.63 -2.44 19.94
CA ILE A 33 -9.50 -2.99 18.90
C ILE A 33 -9.94 -4.41 19.30
N PRO A 34 -11.22 -4.80 19.10
CA PRO A 34 -11.71 -6.16 19.31
C PRO A 34 -10.87 -7.21 18.58
N LYS A 35 -10.69 -8.40 19.17
CA LYS A 35 -9.77 -9.44 18.67
C LYS A 35 -10.08 -9.89 17.23
N ASP A 36 -11.36 -9.92 16.87
CA ASP A 36 -11.87 -10.28 15.55
C ASP A 36 -11.55 -9.21 14.49
N GLU A 37 -11.39 -7.97 14.90
CA GLU A 37 -11.14 -6.82 14.03
C GLU A 37 -9.66 -6.47 13.87
N LYS A 38 -8.81 -6.85 14.84
CA LYS A 38 -7.37 -6.52 14.84
C LYS A 38 -6.66 -6.85 13.52
N LYS A 39 -7.02 -7.99 12.91
CA LYS A 39 -6.43 -8.41 11.63
C LYS A 39 -6.73 -7.40 10.51
N PHE A 40 -7.90 -6.78 10.49
CA PHE A 40 -8.26 -5.83 9.45
C PHE A 40 -7.51 -4.51 9.64
N TYR A 41 -7.41 -4.00 10.86
CA TYR A 41 -6.61 -2.82 11.18
C TYR A 41 -5.12 -3.04 10.90
N GLU A 42 -4.60 -4.24 11.17
CA GLU A 42 -3.23 -4.62 10.81
C GLU A 42 -3.04 -4.55 9.29
N LEU A 43 -3.91 -5.20 8.51
CA LEU A 43 -3.84 -5.17 7.06
C LEU A 43 -3.96 -3.74 6.51
N MET A 44 -4.86 -2.93 7.05
CA MET A 44 -5.02 -1.51 6.68
C MET A 44 -3.78 -0.67 6.99
N THR A 45 -3.02 -1.04 8.03
CA THR A 45 -1.76 -0.35 8.37
C THR A 45 -0.66 -0.69 7.38
N VAL A 46 -0.51 -1.98 7.07
CA VAL A 46 0.60 -2.49 6.25
C VAL A 46 0.38 -2.27 4.76
N TYR A 47 -0.85 -2.44 4.30
CA TYR A 47 -1.17 -2.53 2.89
C TYR A 47 -1.97 -1.31 2.44
N THR A 48 -1.25 -0.30 1.97
CA THR A 48 -1.81 0.90 1.35
C THR A 48 -1.95 0.77 -0.16
N ASN A 49 -2.68 1.70 -0.78
CA ASN A 49 -2.96 1.74 -2.19
C ASN A 49 -1.78 2.32 -2.99
N VAL A 50 -0.58 1.76 -2.79
CA VAL A 50 0.65 2.19 -3.49
C VAL A 50 0.61 1.88 -4.99
N GLY A 51 -0.16 0.88 -5.40
CA GLY A 51 -0.29 0.48 -6.81
C GLY A 51 -1.32 1.31 -7.57
N PHE A 52 -2.60 1.23 -7.18
CA PHE A 52 -3.67 1.82 -7.97
C PHE A 52 -3.77 3.34 -7.82
N LEU A 53 -3.47 3.89 -6.65
CA LEU A 53 -3.48 5.33 -6.41
C LEU A 53 -2.07 5.93 -6.32
N GLY A 54 -1.14 5.23 -5.66
CA GLY A 54 0.23 5.71 -5.49
C GLY A 54 0.97 5.95 -6.79
N ILE A 55 0.90 5.04 -7.77
CA ILE A 55 1.61 5.19 -9.04
C ILE A 55 1.09 6.40 -9.85
N PRO A 56 -0.23 6.57 -10.12
CA PRO A 56 -0.72 7.73 -10.85
C PRO A 56 -0.41 9.05 -10.16
N VAL A 57 -0.56 9.13 -8.83
CA VAL A 57 -0.27 10.36 -8.09
C VAL A 57 1.23 10.67 -8.12
N ALA A 58 2.09 9.67 -7.94
CA ALA A 58 3.54 9.83 -8.04
C ALA A 58 3.95 10.37 -9.42
N LYS A 59 3.42 9.79 -10.50
CA LYS A 59 3.71 10.26 -11.87
C LYS A 59 3.28 11.69 -12.13
N ALA A 60 2.26 12.19 -11.44
CA ALA A 60 1.75 13.54 -11.63
C ALA A 60 2.56 14.62 -10.89
N ILE A 61 3.23 14.27 -9.79
CA ILE A 61 3.86 15.26 -8.89
C ILE A 61 5.37 15.06 -8.69
N LEU A 62 5.87 13.83 -8.87
CA LEU A 62 7.28 13.50 -8.68
C LEU A 62 8.00 13.50 -10.04
N PRO A 63 9.29 13.86 -10.07
CA PRO A 63 10.09 13.74 -11.27
C PRO A 63 10.30 12.27 -11.66
N GLU A 64 10.59 12.05 -12.94
CA GLU A 64 10.67 10.70 -13.52
C GLU A 64 11.71 9.80 -12.83
N ASN A 65 12.84 10.38 -12.42
CA ASN A 65 13.89 9.66 -11.69
C ASN A 65 13.44 9.14 -10.31
N ALA A 66 12.39 9.70 -9.70
CA ALA A 66 11.85 9.26 -8.42
C ALA A 66 10.95 8.00 -8.53
N MET A 67 10.52 7.64 -9.74
CA MET A 67 9.61 6.51 -9.99
C MET A 67 10.20 5.17 -9.60
N ILE A 68 11.52 5.05 -9.60
CA ILE A 68 12.21 3.85 -9.12
C ILE A 68 11.86 3.51 -7.67
N TYR A 69 11.73 4.51 -6.80
CA TYR A 69 11.40 4.32 -5.39
C TYR A 69 9.94 3.88 -5.21
N VAL A 70 9.05 4.31 -6.12
CA VAL A 70 7.66 3.86 -6.18
C VAL A 70 7.62 2.37 -6.55
N ILE A 71 8.40 1.95 -7.54
CA ILE A 71 8.50 0.55 -7.97
C ILE A 71 9.03 -0.31 -6.83
N ILE A 72 10.09 0.14 -6.14
CA ILE A 72 10.64 -0.55 -4.95
C ILE A 72 9.54 -0.76 -3.89
N CYS A 73 8.76 0.27 -3.57
CA CYS A 73 7.64 0.15 -2.63
C CYS A 73 6.59 -0.86 -3.12
N ASN A 74 6.25 -0.83 -4.40
CA ASN A 74 5.24 -1.71 -4.97
C ASN A 74 5.66 -3.19 -4.98
N VAL A 75 6.95 -3.44 -5.20
CA VAL A 75 7.51 -4.78 -5.15
C VAL A 75 7.54 -5.29 -3.72
N ALA A 76 8.02 -4.48 -2.78
CA ALA A 76 7.99 -4.82 -1.36
C ALA A 76 6.56 -5.11 -0.88
N TYR A 77 5.60 -4.25 -1.27
CA TYR A 77 4.17 -4.47 -1.03
C TYR A 77 3.69 -5.81 -1.58
N SER A 78 3.97 -6.11 -2.86
CA SER A 78 3.48 -7.31 -3.53
C SER A 78 4.05 -8.57 -2.87
N LEU A 79 5.35 -8.58 -2.61
CA LEU A 79 6.02 -9.69 -1.90
C LEU A 79 5.40 -9.91 -0.52
N LEU A 80 5.22 -8.85 0.27
CA LEU A 80 4.67 -8.95 1.61
C LEU A 80 3.18 -9.28 1.63
N PHE A 81 2.38 -8.77 0.70
CA PHE A 81 0.95 -9.02 0.68
C PHE A 81 0.65 -10.49 0.39
N TYR A 82 1.35 -11.06 -0.60
CA TYR A 82 1.12 -12.43 -1.02
C TYR A 82 1.74 -13.48 -0.08
N THR A 83 2.64 -13.07 0.81
CA THR A 83 3.19 -13.92 1.86
C THR A 83 2.48 -13.68 3.20
N HIS A 84 2.70 -12.53 3.82
CA HIS A 84 2.16 -12.16 5.13
C HIS A 84 0.65 -11.84 5.07
N GLY A 85 0.19 -11.05 4.11
CA GLY A 85 -1.18 -10.56 4.05
C GLY A 85 -2.21 -11.68 3.89
N ILE A 86 -1.97 -12.59 2.93
CA ILE A 86 -2.82 -13.78 2.71
C ILE A 86 -2.83 -14.69 3.94
N MET A 87 -1.68 -14.92 4.57
CA MET A 87 -1.58 -15.74 5.78
C MET A 87 -2.42 -15.17 6.92
N ARG A 88 -2.38 -13.85 7.12
CA ARG A 88 -3.18 -13.15 8.14
C ARG A 88 -4.68 -13.24 7.87
N LEU A 89 -5.11 -13.08 6.63
CA LEU A 89 -6.51 -13.22 6.24
C LEU A 89 -7.02 -14.64 6.41
N SER A 90 -6.20 -15.65 6.07
CA SER A 90 -6.60 -17.06 6.06
C SER A 90 -6.64 -17.71 7.46
N ARG A 91 -6.50 -16.95 8.56
CA ARG A 91 -6.41 -17.46 9.95
C ARG A 91 -5.43 -18.64 10.12
N GLY A 92 -4.35 -18.67 9.34
CA GLY A 92 -3.40 -19.79 9.35
C GLY A 92 -3.92 -21.13 8.80
N LYS A 93 -5.16 -21.21 8.27
CA LYS A 93 -5.68 -22.42 7.60
C LYS A 93 -4.95 -22.73 6.30
N SER A 94 -4.38 -21.71 5.66
CA SER A 94 -3.47 -21.89 4.53
C SER A 94 -2.05 -22.05 5.05
N ARG A 95 -1.54 -23.30 5.11
CA ARG A 95 -0.09 -23.54 5.29
C ARG A 95 0.67 -22.74 4.22
N MET A 96 1.74 -22.07 4.65
CA MET A 96 2.68 -21.35 3.79
C MET A 96 3.41 -22.40 2.94
N SER A 97 2.88 -22.67 1.76
CA SER A 97 3.60 -23.49 0.77
C SER A 97 4.56 -22.58 0.03
N LEU A 98 5.80 -23.00 -0.20
CA LEU A 98 6.74 -22.32 -1.09
C LEU A 98 6.12 -22.07 -2.49
N THR A 99 5.21 -22.95 -2.93
CA THR A 99 4.44 -22.75 -4.18
C THR A 99 3.38 -21.64 -4.10
N LYS A 100 2.94 -21.24 -2.90
CA LYS A 100 2.05 -20.10 -2.69
C LYS A 100 2.81 -18.77 -2.55
N ILE A 101 4.10 -18.84 -2.19
CA ILE A 101 4.99 -17.67 -2.13
C ILE A 101 5.34 -17.20 -3.56
N LEU A 102 5.62 -18.14 -4.47
CA LEU A 102 5.81 -17.85 -5.90
C LEU A 102 4.47 -17.74 -6.61
N ASN A 103 3.74 -16.68 -6.31
CA ASN A 103 2.49 -16.39 -7.01
C ASN A 103 2.72 -15.46 -8.21
N PRO A 104 1.74 -15.33 -9.13
CA PRO A 104 1.89 -14.47 -10.29
C PRO A 104 2.25 -13.03 -9.95
N GLY A 105 1.74 -12.47 -8.84
CA GLY A 105 2.05 -11.10 -8.43
C GLY A 105 3.51 -10.90 -8.01
N VAL A 106 4.06 -11.85 -7.24
CA VAL A 106 5.48 -11.88 -6.84
C VAL A 106 6.37 -12.04 -8.06
N ILE A 107 6.03 -12.97 -8.95
CA ILE A 107 6.78 -13.21 -10.20
C ILE A 107 6.80 -11.94 -11.05
N MET A 108 5.65 -11.28 -11.23
CA MET A 108 5.58 -10.04 -12.01
C MET A 108 6.31 -8.87 -11.35
N ALA A 109 6.28 -8.76 -10.02
CA ALA A 109 7.02 -7.73 -9.30
C ALA A 109 8.55 -7.91 -9.46
N VAL A 110 9.05 -9.13 -9.34
CA VAL A 110 10.47 -9.44 -9.57
C VAL A 110 10.85 -9.20 -11.04
N PHE A 111 9.98 -9.59 -11.97
CA PHE A 111 10.19 -9.34 -13.40
C PHE A 111 10.23 -7.85 -13.75
N ALA A 112 9.39 -7.03 -13.10
CA ALA A 112 9.41 -5.58 -13.26
C ALA A 112 10.71 -4.96 -12.74
N LEU A 113 11.23 -5.41 -11.59
CA LEU A 113 12.55 -4.99 -11.11
C LEU A 113 13.66 -5.37 -12.08
N PHE A 114 13.59 -6.57 -12.66
CA PHE A 114 14.58 -7.04 -13.64
C PHE A 114 14.59 -6.17 -14.90
N ILE A 115 13.42 -5.91 -15.50
CA ILE A 115 13.28 -5.02 -16.66
C ILE A 115 13.87 -3.64 -16.36
N PHE A 116 13.53 -3.08 -15.20
CA PHE A 116 14.01 -1.77 -14.79
C PHE A 116 15.53 -1.76 -14.57
N TRP A 117 16.08 -2.78 -13.89
CA TRP A 117 17.51 -2.87 -13.58
C TRP A 117 18.38 -2.94 -14.82
N PHE A 118 17.93 -3.65 -15.85
CA PHE A 118 18.65 -3.80 -17.13
C PHE A 118 18.25 -2.74 -18.18
N ASP A 119 17.42 -1.76 -17.81
CA ASP A 119 16.89 -0.72 -18.71
C ASP A 119 16.31 -1.31 -20.02
N ILE A 120 15.58 -2.42 -19.90
CA ILE A 120 15.07 -3.16 -21.06
C ILE A 120 13.87 -2.42 -21.63
N SER A 121 14.04 -1.86 -22.82
CA SER A 121 12.94 -1.28 -23.59
C SER A 121 12.06 -2.38 -24.20
N LEU A 122 10.83 -2.53 -23.69
CA LEU A 122 9.85 -3.47 -24.24
C LEU A 122 9.27 -2.96 -25.58
N PRO A 123 8.99 -3.85 -26.55
CA PRO A 123 8.35 -3.46 -27.79
C PRO A 123 6.95 -2.86 -27.54
N PRO A 124 6.49 -1.91 -28.37
CA PRO A 124 5.22 -1.20 -28.16
C PRO A 124 4.01 -2.12 -28.00
N ILE A 125 4.01 -3.28 -28.67
CA ILE A 125 2.96 -4.28 -28.59
C ILE A 125 2.77 -4.77 -27.14
N LEU A 126 3.86 -5.08 -26.44
CA LEU A 126 3.80 -5.56 -25.05
C LEU A 126 3.40 -4.42 -24.10
N THR A 127 4.04 -3.26 -24.24
CA THR A 127 3.75 -2.08 -23.41
C THR A 127 2.29 -1.64 -23.52
N ASN A 128 1.75 -1.59 -24.74
CA ASN A 128 0.35 -1.24 -24.98
C ASN A 128 -0.59 -2.32 -24.44
N SER A 129 -0.28 -3.60 -24.65
CA SER A 129 -1.09 -4.71 -24.11
C SER A 129 -1.19 -4.67 -22.59
N PHE A 130 -0.06 -4.47 -21.91
CA PHE A 130 -0.04 -4.33 -20.44
C PHE A 130 -0.81 -3.11 -19.96
N THR A 131 -0.74 -1.99 -20.69
CA THR A 131 -1.48 -0.77 -20.37
C THR A 131 -2.99 -0.97 -20.54
N TYR A 132 -3.43 -1.56 -21.65
CA TYR A 132 -4.84 -1.81 -21.92
C TYR A 132 -5.48 -2.82 -20.95
N ILE A 133 -4.73 -3.83 -20.53
CA ILE A 133 -5.19 -4.79 -19.52
C ILE A 133 -5.12 -4.19 -18.11
N GLY A 134 -4.08 -3.40 -17.82
CA GLY A 134 -3.82 -2.83 -16.50
C GLY A 134 -4.79 -1.73 -16.10
N ASN A 135 -5.09 -0.78 -16.98
CA ASN A 135 -5.91 0.40 -16.63
C ASN A 135 -7.32 0.05 -16.09
N PRO A 136 -8.07 -0.89 -16.69
CA PRO A 136 -9.39 -1.28 -16.16
C PRO A 136 -9.35 -1.93 -14.77
N THR A 137 -8.21 -2.51 -14.35
CA THR A 137 -8.13 -3.21 -13.05
C THR A 137 -8.39 -2.29 -11.86
N VAL A 138 -7.97 -1.02 -11.96
CA VAL A 138 -8.26 0.02 -10.96
C VAL A 138 -9.78 0.19 -10.83
N PHE A 139 -10.45 0.42 -11.96
CA PHE A 139 -11.89 0.63 -12.02
C PHE A 139 -12.68 -0.58 -11.50
N LEU A 140 -12.32 -1.79 -11.93
CA LEU A 140 -12.94 -3.03 -11.43
C LEU A 140 -12.74 -3.21 -9.92
N SER A 141 -11.57 -2.86 -9.38
CA SER A 141 -11.34 -2.90 -7.92
C SER A 141 -12.22 -1.91 -7.15
N MET A 142 -12.53 -0.76 -7.75
CA MET A 142 -13.43 0.25 -7.18
C MET A 142 -14.90 -0.18 -7.23
N ILE A 143 -15.32 -0.89 -8.29
CA ILE A 143 -16.67 -1.49 -8.34
C ILE A 143 -16.84 -2.51 -7.21
N LEU A 144 -15.85 -3.38 -6.98
CA LEU A 144 -15.90 -4.36 -5.87
C LEU A 144 -15.98 -3.66 -4.51
N LEU A 145 -15.23 -2.58 -4.32
CA LEU A 145 -15.36 -1.73 -3.14
C LEU A 145 -16.78 -1.17 -3.00
N GLY A 146 -17.37 -0.64 -4.07
CA GLY A 146 -18.75 -0.14 -4.07
C GLY A 146 -19.77 -1.20 -3.65
N GLY A 147 -19.64 -2.43 -4.16
CA GLY A 147 -20.46 -3.56 -3.73
C GLY A 147 -20.30 -3.90 -2.25
N ALA A 148 -19.06 -3.98 -1.75
CA ALA A 148 -18.78 -4.24 -0.34
C ALA A 148 -19.31 -3.14 0.61
N VAL A 149 -19.51 -1.94 0.09
CA VAL A 149 -20.04 -0.79 0.84
C VAL A 149 -21.56 -0.81 0.85
N ALA A 150 -22.18 -1.17 -0.27
CA ALA A 150 -23.63 -1.33 -0.37
C ALA A 150 -24.16 -2.43 0.57
N GLU A 151 -23.36 -3.46 0.86
CA GLU A 151 -23.68 -4.51 1.84
C GLU A 151 -23.42 -4.09 3.30
N SER A 152 -22.76 -2.95 3.53
CA SER A 152 -22.34 -2.49 4.87
C SER A 152 -23.25 -1.39 5.42
N ASN A 153 -23.35 -1.28 6.75
CA ASN A 153 -24.07 -0.20 7.44
C ASN A 153 -23.21 1.08 7.55
N PHE A 154 -22.71 1.56 6.41
CA PHE A 154 -21.69 2.62 6.32
C PHE A 154 -21.97 3.86 7.20
N ILE A 155 -23.22 4.31 7.29
CA ILE A 155 -23.61 5.51 8.07
C ILE A 155 -23.33 5.36 9.58
N ASN A 156 -23.61 4.19 10.15
CA ASN A 156 -23.35 3.94 11.57
C ASN A 156 -21.86 3.79 11.82
N ASP A 157 -21.14 3.27 10.83
CA ASP A 157 -19.74 2.96 10.95
C ASP A 157 -18.87 4.24 10.93
N VAL A 158 -19.17 5.25 10.11
CA VAL A 158 -18.37 6.51 10.04
C VAL A 158 -18.30 7.25 11.38
N ARG A 159 -19.19 6.95 12.34
CA ARG A 159 -19.18 7.52 13.69
C ARG A 159 -18.18 6.87 14.65
N ASP A 160 -17.47 5.82 14.23
CA ASP A 160 -16.50 5.14 15.07
C ASP A 160 -15.24 6.00 15.29
N LEU A 161 -15.13 6.53 16.52
CA LEU A 161 -13.99 7.32 16.96
C LEU A 161 -12.65 6.58 16.81
N LYS A 162 -12.62 5.25 17.01
CA LYS A 162 -11.39 4.46 16.90
C LYS A 162 -10.87 4.44 15.47
N LEU A 163 -11.76 4.41 14.48
CA LEU A 163 -11.35 4.53 13.08
C LEU A 163 -10.73 5.90 12.81
N TRP A 164 -11.34 6.98 13.27
CA TRP A 164 -10.78 8.33 13.04
C TRP A 164 -9.41 8.51 13.67
N ILE A 165 -9.22 8.01 14.89
CA ILE A 165 -7.90 8.02 15.55
C ILE A 165 -6.90 7.17 14.75
N PHE A 166 -7.32 5.98 14.27
CA PHE A 166 -6.49 5.15 13.40
C PHE A 166 -6.05 5.90 12.14
N ILE A 167 -6.97 6.60 11.46
CA ILE A 167 -6.68 7.36 10.24
C ILE A 167 -5.69 8.47 10.52
N LEU A 168 -5.86 9.23 11.60
CA LEU A 168 -4.92 10.29 11.97
C LEU A 168 -3.52 9.75 12.25
N ILE A 169 -3.42 8.64 13.00
CA ILE A 169 -2.12 7.99 13.23
C ILE A 169 -1.52 7.55 11.88
N ARG A 170 -2.30 6.85 11.05
CA ARG A 170 -1.79 6.19 9.85
C ARG A 170 -1.48 7.14 8.70
N MET A 171 -2.27 8.19 8.52
CA MET A 171 -2.18 9.11 7.37
C MET A 171 -1.59 10.47 7.72
N VAL A 172 -1.32 10.75 8.99
CA VAL A 172 -0.64 11.99 9.41
C VAL A 172 0.60 11.66 10.23
N ALA A 173 0.48 10.95 11.35
CA ALA A 173 1.62 10.70 12.23
C ALA A 173 2.69 9.82 11.57
N VAL A 174 2.28 8.78 10.84
CA VAL A 174 3.21 7.86 10.16
C VAL A 174 3.99 8.56 9.03
N PRO A 175 3.36 9.25 8.05
CA PRO A 175 4.11 9.99 7.03
C PRO A 175 5.02 11.07 7.62
N LEU A 176 4.56 11.78 8.65
CA LEU A 176 5.37 12.77 9.35
C LEU A 176 6.62 12.13 9.99
N ALA A 177 6.46 11.00 10.67
CA ALA A 177 7.59 10.26 11.24
C ALA A 177 8.57 9.79 10.16
N VAL A 178 8.06 9.29 9.03
CA VAL A 178 8.89 8.90 7.88
C VAL A 178 9.71 10.08 7.38
N VAL A 179 9.11 11.25 7.16
CA VAL A 179 9.83 12.47 6.75
C VAL A 179 10.92 12.84 7.75
N ILE A 180 10.60 12.87 9.04
CA ILE A 180 11.56 13.25 10.09
C ILE A 180 12.75 12.29 10.08
N ILE A 181 12.51 10.98 10.08
CA ILE A 181 13.55 9.95 10.10
C ILE A 181 14.43 10.05 8.84
N LEU A 182 13.82 10.19 7.66
CA LEU A 182 14.55 10.29 6.40
C LEU A 182 15.37 11.59 6.30
N LYS A 183 14.84 12.70 6.81
CA LYS A 183 15.56 13.97 6.90
C LYS A 183 16.82 13.85 7.77
N PHE A 184 16.72 13.19 8.93
CA PHE A 184 17.89 12.92 9.78
C PHE A 184 18.88 11.92 9.17
N ALA A 185 18.40 10.98 8.35
CA ALA A 185 19.25 10.04 7.62
C ALA A 185 20.00 10.68 6.44
N GLY A 186 19.67 11.93 6.06
CA GLY A 186 20.34 12.66 4.97
C GLY A 186 20.10 12.05 3.59
N VAL A 187 18.94 11.41 3.36
CA VAL A 187 18.61 10.83 2.05
C VAL A 187 18.26 11.92 1.03
N PRO A 188 18.39 11.65 -0.28
CA PRO A 188 18.01 12.60 -1.32
C PRO A 188 16.55 13.04 -1.21
N SER A 189 16.28 14.31 -1.55
CA SER A 189 14.93 14.90 -1.51
C SER A 189 13.90 14.06 -2.25
N GLU A 190 14.23 13.58 -3.45
CA GLU A 190 13.32 12.76 -4.26
C GLU A 190 12.93 11.45 -3.57
N MET A 191 13.90 10.80 -2.92
CA MET A 191 13.65 9.57 -2.16
C MET A 191 12.71 9.86 -0.98
N MET A 192 12.97 10.94 -0.23
CA MET A 192 12.14 11.35 0.90
C MET A 192 10.71 11.66 0.47
N LYS A 193 10.51 12.45 -0.60
CA LYS A 193 9.19 12.78 -1.14
C LYS A 193 8.43 11.52 -1.58
N THR A 194 9.10 10.59 -2.25
CA THR A 194 8.48 9.32 -2.65
C THR A 194 8.02 8.49 -1.46
N PHE A 195 8.88 8.25 -0.46
CA PHE A 195 8.50 7.45 0.69
C PHE A 195 7.43 8.13 1.55
N CYS A 196 7.47 9.46 1.65
CA CYS A 196 6.38 10.23 2.26
C CYS A 196 5.06 9.98 1.51
N LEU A 197 5.05 10.13 0.18
CA LEU A 197 3.87 9.91 -0.64
C LEU A 197 3.33 8.47 -0.48
N MET A 198 4.19 7.47 -0.60
CA MET A 198 3.82 6.05 -0.48
C MET A 198 3.32 5.68 0.93
N SER A 199 3.67 6.48 1.94
CA SER A 199 3.12 6.35 3.29
C SER A 199 1.80 7.11 3.48
N ALA A 200 1.54 8.18 2.72
CA ALA A 200 0.36 9.03 2.83
C ALA A 200 -0.82 8.56 1.96
N VAL A 201 -0.59 7.66 0.99
CA VAL A 201 -1.67 7.04 0.20
C VAL A 201 -2.65 6.26 1.09
N PRO A 202 -3.94 6.16 0.68
CA PRO A 202 -4.97 5.52 1.48
C PRO A 202 -4.78 4.01 1.58
N VAL A 203 -5.65 3.34 2.33
CA VAL A 203 -5.66 1.87 2.44
C VAL A 203 -5.84 1.21 1.06
N GLY A 204 -5.14 0.10 0.83
CA GLY A 204 -5.17 -0.64 -0.43
C GLY A 204 -6.42 -1.49 -0.63
N ASN A 205 -6.76 -1.76 -1.90
CA ASN A 205 -7.92 -2.58 -2.25
C ASN A 205 -7.65 -4.09 -2.21
N LEU A 206 -6.40 -4.53 -2.34
CA LEU A 206 -6.10 -5.97 -2.36
C LEU A 206 -6.52 -6.70 -1.07
N PRO A 207 -6.30 -6.16 0.15
CA PRO A 207 -6.86 -6.76 1.36
C PRO A 207 -8.36 -7.02 1.27
N LEU A 208 -9.13 -6.07 0.73
CA LEU A 208 -10.58 -6.19 0.56
C LEU A 208 -10.94 -7.29 -0.44
N ILE A 209 -10.32 -7.27 -1.64
CA ILE A 209 -10.56 -8.27 -2.68
C ILE A 209 -10.25 -9.68 -2.15
N GLN A 210 -9.15 -9.83 -1.42
CA GLN A 210 -8.77 -11.12 -0.86
C GLN A 210 -9.68 -11.56 0.29
N ALA A 211 -10.16 -10.62 1.12
CA ALA A 211 -11.13 -10.90 2.18
C ALA A 211 -12.45 -11.39 1.59
N GLN A 212 -12.99 -10.69 0.58
CA GLN A 212 -14.20 -11.12 -0.15
C GLN A 212 -14.03 -12.51 -0.76
N LYS A 213 -12.91 -12.76 -1.45
CA LYS A 213 -12.60 -14.08 -2.03
C LYS A 213 -12.54 -15.19 -0.99
N SER A 214 -12.16 -14.87 0.24
CA SER A 214 -12.02 -15.82 1.34
C SER A 214 -13.30 -15.96 2.17
N GLY A 215 -14.39 -15.25 1.82
CA GLY A 215 -15.65 -15.24 2.56
C GLY A 215 -15.56 -14.57 3.94
N GLU A 216 -14.58 -13.69 4.14
CA GLU A 216 -14.38 -12.95 5.38
C GLU A 216 -15.25 -11.68 5.41
N ARG A 217 -15.58 -11.19 6.61
CA ARG A 217 -16.29 -9.91 6.78
C ARG A 217 -15.44 -8.77 6.22
N THR A 218 -16.06 -7.89 5.44
CA THR A 218 -15.36 -6.84 4.66
C THR A 218 -15.73 -5.41 5.07
N ASP A 219 -16.69 -5.26 5.98
CA ASP A 219 -17.20 -4.00 6.53
C ASP A 219 -16.10 -3.02 6.97
N ILE A 220 -15.16 -3.49 7.78
CA ILE A 220 -14.10 -2.64 8.34
C ILE A 220 -13.12 -2.20 7.24
N LEU A 221 -12.80 -3.12 6.32
CA LEU A 221 -11.89 -2.84 5.22
C LEU A 221 -12.52 -1.85 4.23
N SER A 222 -13.76 -2.07 3.82
CA SER A 222 -14.45 -1.22 2.85
C SER A 222 -14.63 0.20 3.39
N LYS A 223 -15.07 0.32 4.65
CA LYS A 223 -15.14 1.59 5.39
C LYS A 223 -13.78 2.28 5.47
N GLY A 224 -12.76 1.56 5.92
CA GLY A 224 -11.40 2.09 6.04
C GLY A 224 -10.88 2.63 4.71
N ILE A 225 -11.11 1.90 3.61
CA ILE A 225 -10.71 2.32 2.27
C ILE A 225 -11.44 3.60 1.85
N ILE A 226 -12.77 3.70 1.99
CA ILE A 226 -13.49 4.93 1.60
C ILE A 226 -12.98 6.13 2.38
N VAL A 227 -13.00 6.05 3.72
CA VAL A 227 -12.70 7.22 4.55
C VAL A 227 -11.25 7.67 4.34
N THR A 228 -10.32 6.72 4.24
CA THR A 228 -8.92 7.06 3.93
C THR A 228 -8.76 7.60 2.51
N THR A 229 -9.50 7.10 1.52
CA THR A 229 -9.44 7.62 0.15
C THR A 229 -9.89 9.07 0.10
N VAL A 230 -10.99 9.43 0.75
CA VAL A 230 -11.44 10.82 0.85
C VAL A 230 -10.43 11.68 1.60
N PHE A 231 -9.91 11.20 2.74
CA PHE A 231 -8.92 11.92 3.53
C PHE A 231 -7.57 12.05 2.81
N SER A 232 -7.23 11.15 1.90
CA SER A 232 -5.95 11.14 1.17
C SER A 232 -5.76 12.37 0.31
N PHE A 233 -6.83 12.94 -0.25
CA PHE A 233 -6.73 14.18 -1.03
C PHE A 233 -6.13 15.30 -0.18
N LEU A 234 -6.63 15.47 1.05
CA LEU A 234 -6.10 16.47 1.97
C LEU A 234 -4.68 16.10 2.45
N SER A 235 -4.48 14.87 2.92
CA SER A 235 -3.19 14.43 3.49
C SER A 235 -2.06 14.56 2.46
N ILE A 236 -2.25 14.02 1.25
CA ILE A 236 -1.24 14.07 0.19
C ILE A 236 -0.96 15.53 -0.20
N THR A 237 -1.99 16.35 -0.42
CA THR A 237 -1.78 17.77 -0.77
C THR A 237 -0.98 18.52 0.29
N VAL A 238 -1.29 18.33 1.57
CA VAL A 238 -0.57 19.00 2.66
C VAL A 238 0.88 18.55 2.74
N PHE A 239 1.15 17.25 2.73
CA PHE A 239 2.53 16.73 2.80
C PHE A 239 3.37 17.13 1.60
N MET A 240 2.80 17.06 0.39
CA MET A 240 3.52 17.40 -0.83
C MET A 240 3.74 18.92 -0.97
N ALA A 241 2.87 19.75 -0.40
CA ALA A 241 3.07 21.20 -0.37
C ALA A 241 4.15 21.63 0.66
N MET A 242 4.39 20.83 1.70
CA MET A 242 5.37 21.12 2.75
C MET A 242 6.81 20.67 2.43
N LEU A 243 6.99 19.80 1.42
CA LEU A 243 8.27 19.17 1.06
C LEU A 243 8.79 19.66 -0.29
#